data_AF-A0A397HM18-F1
#
_entry.id   AF-A0A397HM18-F1
#
_cell.length_a   1.000
_cell.length_b   1.000
_cell.length_c   1.000
_cell.angle_alpha   90.00
_cell.angle_beta   90.00
_cell.angle_gamma   90.00
#
_symmetry.space_group_name_H-M   'P 1'
#
loop_
_entity.id
_entity.type
_entity.pdbx_description
1 polymer ?
#
loop_
_entity_poly.entity_id
_entity_poly.type
_entity_poly.pdbx_seq_one_letter_code
_entity_poly.pdbx_strand_id
1 'polypeptide(L)'
;MNNLPDHLLGISMVIGPVLGYFDQIIKFQKTKSSAGFSLDTSGILLVSSIIRIFFWIGKRFDIILLYQSIMMIIAQTWLLHECIKYRFPSSSIYNRKRWFWNWHTFTPYMICLATLIVLSSGSFFWGGNQNWYIEILGYLALGIECTVPMPQAWQNYQNRSVVGFSSMVLITWFIGDAFKTFYYTYTKAPLQFILCGIIQLCVDSIIVFQYMTYNNKATHLF
;
A
#
# COMPACT_ATOMS: atom_id res chain seq x y z
N MET A 1 1.59 -19.06 29.52
CA MET A 1 1.29 -17.81 30.26
C MET A 1 2.60 -17.02 30.25
N ASN A 2 2.86 -16.07 29.35
CA ASN A 2 2.06 -14.93 28.91
C ASN A 2 2.31 -14.61 27.42
N ASN A 3 1.35 -14.93 26.55
CA ASN A 3 1.41 -14.59 25.11
C ASN A 3 0.77 -13.23 24.80
N LEU A 4 0.43 -12.45 25.82
CA LEU A 4 -0.20 -11.14 25.67
C LEU A 4 0.61 -10.18 24.77
N PRO A 5 1.94 -10.04 24.93
CA PRO A 5 2.72 -9.19 24.04
C PRO A 5 2.74 -9.71 22.60
N ASP A 6 2.84 -11.02 22.37
CA ASP A 6 2.87 -11.59 21.02
C ASP A 6 1.54 -11.43 20.29
N HIS A 7 0.41 -11.65 20.99
CA HIS A 7 -0.92 -11.40 20.43
C HIS A 7 -1.14 -9.92 20.12
N LEU A 8 -0.66 -9.02 20.99
CA LEU A 8 -0.79 -7.57 20.78
C LEU A 8 0.07 -7.08 19.61
N LEU A 9 1.26 -7.66 19.42
CA LEU A 9 2.12 -7.45 18.25
C LEU A 9 1.47 -7.95 16.96
N GLY A 10 0.85 -9.13 16.97
CA GLY A 10 0.13 -9.63 15.80
C GLY A 10 -1.05 -8.76 15.42
N ILE A 11 -1.84 -8.30 16.41
CA ILE A 11 -2.96 -7.38 16.19
C ILE A 11 -2.47 -6.04 15.64
N SER A 12 -1.38 -5.50 16.18
CA SER A 12 -0.83 -4.22 15.70
C SER A 12 -0.28 -4.32 14.28
N MET A 13 0.33 -5.45 13.89
CA MET A 13 0.77 -5.70 12.51
C MET A 13 -0.37 -5.79 11.50
N VAL A 14 -1.56 -6.27 11.92
CA VAL A 14 -2.75 -6.33 11.06
C VAL A 14 -3.45 -4.98 10.99
N ILE A 15 -3.70 -4.35 12.14
CA ILE A 15 -4.53 -3.14 12.26
C ILE A 15 -3.75 -1.88 11.92
N GLY A 16 -2.49 -1.79 12.35
CA GLY A 16 -1.64 -0.61 12.20
C GLY A 16 -1.63 -0.07 10.77
N PRO A 17 -1.26 -0.88 9.76
CA PRO A 17 -1.25 -0.44 8.36
C PRO A 17 -2.62 0.06 7.86
N VAL A 18 -3.71 -0.47 8.41
CA VAL A 18 -5.08 -0.16 7.96
C VAL A 18 -5.59 1.17 8.53
N LEU A 19 -5.19 1.52 9.76
CA LEU A 19 -5.67 2.73 10.46
C LEU A 19 -5.39 4.02 9.69
N GLY A 20 -4.21 4.15 9.08
CA GLY A 20 -3.87 5.33 8.28
C GLY A 20 -4.86 5.54 7.12
N TYR A 21 -5.27 4.47 6.44
CA TYR A 21 -6.18 4.56 5.30
C TYR A 21 -7.59 4.95 5.68
N PHE A 22 -8.07 4.56 6.88
CA PHE A 22 -9.36 5.04 7.38
C PHE A 22 -9.36 6.55 7.58
N ASP A 23 -8.28 7.11 8.13
CA ASP A 23 -8.15 8.57 8.26
C ASP A 23 -8.14 9.25 6.88
N GLN A 24 -7.46 8.67 5.89
CA GLN A 24 -7.48 9.17 4.52
C GLN A 24 -8.89 9.16 3.90
N ILE A 25 -9.67 8.10 4.13
CA ILE A 25 -11.07 8.01 3.69
C ILE A 25 -11.90 9.12 4.33
N ILE A 26 -11.78 9.30 5.64
CA ILE A 26 -12.48 10.36 6.39
C ILE A 26 -12.07 11.74 5.82
N LYS A 27 -10.80 11.93 5.51
CA LYS A 27 -10.30 13.17 4.90
C LYS A 27 -10.97 13.42 3.55
N PHE A 28 -11.03 12.44 2.65
CA PHE A 28 -11.73 12.57 1.36
C PHE A 28 -13.20 12.96 1.53
N GLN A 29 -13.89 12.34 2.50
CA GLN A 29 -15.30 12.61 2.77
C GLN A 29 -15.54 14.02 3.32
N LYS A 30 -14.62 14.52 4.15
CA LYS A 30 -14.68 15.88 4.73
C LYS A 30 -14.31 16.95 3.73
N THR A 31 -13.23 16.78 2.98
CA THR A 31 -12.73 17.77 2.01
C THR A 31 -13.48 17.72 0.68
N LYS A 32 -14.28 16.68 0.44
CA LYS A 32 -14.94 16.38 -0.85
C LYS A 32 -13.95 16.37 -2.02
N SER A 33 -12.71 15.98 -1.74
CA SER A 33 -11.61 16.00 -2.68
C SER A 33 -10.63 14.89 -2.36
N SER A 34 -10.27 14.11 -3.38
CA SER A 34 -9.18 13.13 -3.31
C SER A 34 -7.84 13.65 -3.84
N ALA A 35 -7.71 14.97 -4.03
CA ALA A 35 -6.45 15.58 -4.43
C ALA A 35 -5.32 15.24 -3.43
N GLY A 36 -4.11 15.02 -3.92
CA GLY A 36 -2.92 14.78 -3.09
C GLY A 36 -2.60 13.32 -2.78
N PHE A 37 -3.57 12.39 -2.77
CA PHE A 37 -3.29 10.97 -2.62
C PHE A 37 -2.98 10.29 -3.96
N SER A 38 -2.01 9.38 -3.96
CA SER A 38 -1.68 8.57 -5.14
C SER A 38 -2.54 7.32 -5.19
N LEU A 39 -3.36 7.25 -6.24
CA LEU A 39 -4.20 6.10 -6.51
C LEU A 39 -3.39 4.85 -6.91
N ASP A 40 -2.17 5.04 -7.42
CA ASP A 40 -1.22 3.96 -7.73
C ASP A 40 -0.77 3.20 -6.46
N THR A 41 -0.57 3.91 -5.34
CA THR A 41 -0.23 3.29 -4.05
C THR A 41 -1.29 2.28 -3.62
N SER A 42 -2.58 2.59 -3.81
CA SER A 42 -3.67 1.65 -3.53
C SER A 42 -3.63 0.42 -4.43
N GLY A 43 -3.32 0.61 -5.72
CA GLY A 43 -3.16 -0.49 -6.67
C GLY A 43 -2.04 -1.46 -6.30
N ILE A 44 -0.87 -0.94 -5.95
CA ILE A 44 0.29 -1.74 -5.55
C ILE A 44 -0.06 -2.60 -4.32
N LEU A 45 -0.73 -2.03 -3.31
CA LEU A 45 -1.15 -2.76 -2.12
C LEU A 45 -2.16 -3.86 -2.40
N LEU A 46 -3.13 -3.60 -3.29
CA LEU A 46 -4.11 -4.59 -3.71
C LEU A 46 -3.44 -5.76 -4.43
N VAL A 47 -2.57 -5.47 -5.41
CA VAL A 47 -1.84 -6.49 -6.17
C VAL A 47 -0.94 -7.32 -5.26
N SER A 48 -0.13 -6.67 -4.40
CA SER A 48 0.75 -7.36 -3.46
C SER A 48 -0.04 -8.25 -2.50
N SER A 49 -1.15 -7.76 -1.94
CA SER A 49 -1.98 -8.52 -0.98
C SER A 49 -2.64 -9.73 -1.63
N ILE A 50 -3.09 -9.63 -2.89
CA ILE A 50 -3.64 -10.77 -3.64
C ILE A 50 -2.57 -11.85 -3.85
N ILE A 51 -1.39 -11.47 -4.35
CA ILE A 51 -0.29 -12.43 -4.57
C ILE A 51 0.12 -13.10 -3.26
N ARG A 52 0.13 -12.36 -2.14
CA ARG A 52 0.46 -12.87 -0.81
C ARG A 52 -0.52 -13.93 -0.31
N ILE A 53 -1.81 -13.82 -0.64
CA ILE A 53 -2.79 -14.86 -0.34
C ILE A 53 -2.45 -16.15 -1.09
N PHE A 54 -2.12 -16.08 -2.39
CA PHE A 54 -1.69 -17.26 -3.15
C PHE A 54 -0.39 -17.88 -2.61
N PHE A 55 0.58 -17.05 -2.24
CA PHE A 55 1.79 -17.50 -1.54
C PHE A 55 1.45 -18.28 -0.27
N TRP A 56 0.54 -17.75 0.56
CA TRP A 56 0.13 -18.40 1.80
C TRP A 56 -0.62 -19.73 1.57
N ILE A 57 -1.40 -19.84 0.49
CA ILE A 57 -2.05 -21.10 0.12
C ILE A 57 -1.01 -22.17 -0.20
N GLY A 58 0.03 -21.83 -0.98
CA GLY A 58 1.11 -22.75 -1.33
C GLY A 58 2.03 -23.10 -0.16
N LYS A 59 2.36 -22.11 0.67
CA LYS A 59 3.17 -22.29 1.88
C LYS A 59 2.45 -21.60 3.03
N ARG A 60 1.87 -22.41 3.93
CA ARG A 60 1.17 -21.95 5.14
C ARG A 60 2.14 -21.30 6.11
N PHE A 61 2.49 -20.06 5.81
CA PHE A 61 3.29 -19.19 6.64
C PHE A 61 2.40 -18.58 7.74
N ASP A 62 2.87 -17.55 8.43
CA ASP A 62 2.15 -16.94 9.55
C ASP A 62 0.73 -16.48 9.16
N ILE A 63 -0.27 -16.95 9.91
CA ILE A 63 -1.69 -16.59 9.75
C ILE A 63 -1.93 -15.08 9.91
N ILE A 64 -1.07 -14.39 10.68
CA ILE A 64 -1.13 -12.94 10.87
C ILE A 64 -1.02 -12.21 9.53
N LEU A 65 -0.12 -12.65 8.64
CA LEU A 65 0.08 -12.06 7.31
C LEU A 65 -1.12 -12.29 6.38
N LEU A 66 -1.83 -13.42 6.56
CA LEU A 66 -3.06 -13.69 5.82
C LEU A 66 -4.16 -12.69 6.24
N TYR A 67 -4.41 -12.55 7.54
CA TYR A 67 -5.40 -11.59 8.05
C TYR A 67 -5.04 -10.16 7.66
N GLN A 68 -3.76 -9.80 7.71
CA GLN A 68 -3.27 -8.50 7.25
C GLN A 68 -3.57 -8.27 5.76
N SER A 69 -3.36 -9.27 4.90
CA SER A 69 -3.65 -9.18 3.47
C SER A 69 -5.16 -9.01 3.19
N ILE A 70 -6.01 -9.78 3.87
CA ILE A 70 -7.47 -9.70 3.72
C ILE A 70 -7.97 -8.31 4.15
N MET A 71 -7.55 -7.84 5.33
CA MET A 71 -7.91 -6.51 5.82
C MET A 71 -7.40 -5.40 4.91
N MET A 72 -6.19 -5.54 4.36
CA MET A 72 -5.64 -4.58 3.41
C MET A 72 -6.46 -4.53 2.12
N ILE A 73 -6.89 -5.66 1.56
CA ILE A 73 -7.74 -5.69 0.36
C ILE A 73 -9.06 -4.95 0.62
N ILE A 74 -9.72 -5.21 1.76
CA ILE A 74 -10.98 -4.54 2.12
C ILE A 74 -10.77 -3.02 2.27
N ALA A 75 -9.74 -2.61 3.01
CA ALA A 75 -9.45 -1.20 3.24
C ALA A 75 -9.08 -0.46 1.95
N GLN A 76 -8.26 -1.08 1.10
CA GLN A 76 -7.80 -0.47 -0.15
C GLN A 76 -8.90 -0.41 -1.21
N THR A 77 -9.76 -1.42 -1.30
CA THR A 77 -10.93 -1.34 -2.20
C THR A 77 -11.90 -0.23 -1.79
N TRP A 78 -12.12 -0.04 -0.48
CA TRP A 78 -12.91 1.09 0.02
C TRP A 78 -12.22 2.44 -0.25
N LEU A 79 -10.94 2.56 0.07
CA LEU A 79 -10.16 3.76 -0.21
C LEU A 79 -10.17 4.12 -1.70
N LEU A 80 -10.02 3.13 -2.58
CA LEU A 80 -10.06 3.29 -4.03
C LEU A 80 -11.43 3.80 -4.49
N HIS A 81 -12.52 3.21 -3.98
CA HIS A 81 -13.88 3.66 -4.28
C HIS A 81 -14.09 5.13 -3.89
N GLU A 82 -13.72 5.51 -2.67
CA GLU A 82 -13.87 6.89 -2.19
C GLU A 82 -12.95 7.86 -2.93
N CYS A 83 -11.73 7.42 -3.27
CA CYS A 83 -10.78 8.22 -4.04
C CYS A 83 -11.35 8.57 -5.42
N ILE A 84 -11.96 7.61 -6.12
CA ILE A 84 -12.59 7.82 -7.43
C ILE A 84 -13.84 8.69 -7.30
N LYS A 85 -14.67 8.47 -6.27
CA LYS A 85 -15.90 9.24 -6.02
C LYS A 85 -15.65 10.73 -5.78
N TYR A 86 -14.59 11.08 -5.04
CA TYR A 86 -14.22 12.47 -4.75
C TYR A 86 -13.11 12.99 -5.65
N ARG A 87 -12.82 12.28 -6.74
CA ARG A 87 -11.89 12.75 -7.76
C ARG A 87 -12.55 13.88 -8.52
N PHE A 88 -11.95 15.07 -8.50
CA PHE A 88 -12.40 16.13 -9.39
C PHE A 88 -12.41 15.63 -10.84
N PRO A 89 -13.46 15.90 -11.63
CA PRO A 89 -13.45 15.59 -13.05
C PRO A 89 -12.27 16.35 -13.65
N SER A 90 -11.22 15.62 -13.98
CA SER A 90 -10.05 16.19 -14.65
C SER A 90 -10.59 16.79 -15.95
N SER A 91 -10.67 18.11 -16.02
CA SER A 91 -10.90 18.83 -17.26
C SER A 91 -9.99 18.21 -18.33
N SER A 92 -10.58 17.90 -19.48
CA SER A 92 -10.02 17.18 -20.64
C SER A 92 -8.70 17.73 -21.22
N ILE A 93 -8.09 18.73 -20.59
CA ILE A 93 -6.98 19.54 -21.08
C ILE A 93 -5.63 19.07 -20.54
N TYR A 94 -5.56 18.42 -19.37
CA TYR A 94 -4.31 17.84 -18.89
C TYR A 94 -4.23 16.37 -19.27
N ASN A 95 -3.64 16.15 -20.45
CA ASN A 95 -3.16 14.89 -20.98
C ASN A 95 -2.13 14.25 -20.03
N ARG A 96 -2.56 13.78 -18.86
CA ARG A 96 -1.77 12.92 -18.00
C ARG A 96 -1.65 11.60 -18.78
N LYS A 97 -0.56 11.45 -19.56
CA LYS A 97 -0.16 10.23 -20.30
C LYS A 97 -0.74 9.01 -19.58
N ARG A 98 -1.62 8.24 -20.22
CA ARG A 98 -2.40 7.19 -19.56
C ARG A 98 -1.48 6.17 -18.87
N TRP A 99 -1.30 6.30 -17.56
CA TRP A 99 -0.69 5.27 -16.71
C TRP A 99 -1.73 4.17 -16.46
N PHE A 100 -1.26 2.92 -16.39
CA PHE A 100 -2.10 1.70 -16.34
C PHE A 100 -3.24 1.79 -15.31
N TRP A 101 -2.97 2.35 -14.12
CA TRP A 101 -3.90 2.34 -12.98
C TRP A 101 -4.70 3.65 -12.83
N ASN A 102 -5.11 4.30 -13.93
CA ASN A 102 -5.74 5.63 -13.89
C ASN A 102 -7.09 5.71 -14.63
N TRP A 103 -8.00 4.76 -14.38
CA TRP A 103 -9.34 4.75 -14.95
C TRP A 103 -10.30 5.75 -14.26
N HIS A 104 -11.35 6.14 -14.96
CA HIS A 104 -12.33 7.14 -14.48
C HIS A 104 -13.41 6.55 -13.57
N THR A 105 -13.78 5.29 -13.80
CA THR A 105 -14.82 4.59 -13.06
C THR A 105 -14.21 3.49 -12.20
N PHE A 106 -14.93 3.03 -11.18
CA PHE A 106 -14.47 1.96 -10.29
C PHE A 106 -14.45 0.58 -10.97
N THR A 107 -15.34 0.34 -11.93
CA THR A 107 -15.52 -0.98 -12.58
C THR A 107 -14.25 -1.53 -13.26
N PRO A 108 -13.49 -0.77 -14.06
CA PRO A 108 -12.25 -1.26 -14.68
C PRO A 108 -11.21 -1.76 -13.66
N TYR A 109 -11.11 -1.11 -12.49
CA TYR A 109 -10.23 -1.56 -11.42
C TYR A 109 -10.62 -2.95 -10.92
N MET A 110 -11.91 -3.16 -10.66
CA MET A 110 -12.41 -4.46 -10.19
C MET A 110 -12.25 -5.55 -11.24
N ILE A 111 -12.46 -5.24 -12.52
CA ILE A 111 -12.21 -6.18 -13.62
C ILE A 111 -10.72 -6.54 -13.68
N CYS A 112 -9.83 -5.55 -13.53
CA CYS A 112 -8.39 -5.80 -13.51
C CYS A 112 -7.98 -6.71 -12.34
N LEU A 113 -8.50 -6.46 -11.14
CA LEU A 113 -8.23 -7.28 -9.95
C LEU A 113 -8.81 -8.69 -10.09
N ALA A 114 -10.02 -8.82 -10.61
CA ALA A 114 -10.63 -10.13 -10.88
C ALA A 114 -9.83 -10.91 -11.92
N THR A 115 -9.36 -10.23 -12.97
CA THR A 115 -8.49 -10.83 -13.99
C THR A 115 -7.16 -11.28 -13.38
N LEU A 116 -6.56 -10.47 -12.51
CA LEU A 116 -5.36 -10.86 -11.76
C LEU A 116 -5.61 -12.12 -10.92
N ILE A 117 -6.72 -12.19 -10.19
CA ILE A 117 -7.08 -13.38 -9.40
C ILE A 117 -7.21 -14.61 -10.29
N VAL A 118 -7.92 -14.51 -11.42
CA VAL A 118 -8.10 -15.63 -12.36
C VAL A 118 -6.75 -16.09 -12.94
N LEU A 119 -5.89 -15.16 -13.34
CA LEU A 119 -4.55 -15.47 -13.86
C LEU A 119 -3.67 -16.10 -12.78
N SER A 120 -3.68 -15.55 -11.56
CA SER A 120 -2.96 -16.11 -10.42
C SER A 120 -3.46 -17.51 -10.08
N SER A 121 -4.78 -17.74 -10.04
CA SER A 121 -5.38 -19.07 -9.84
C SER A 121 -4.97 -20.07 -10.93
N GLY A 122 -4.98 -19.66 -12.20
CA GLY A 122 -4.53 -20.50 -13.31
C GLY A 122 -3.04 -20.86 -13.19
N SER A 123 -2.20 -19.88 -12.86
CA SER A 123 -0.77 -20.13 -12.63
C SER A 123 -0.51 -21.02 -11.41
N PHE A 124 -1.32 -20.88 -10.35
CA PHE A 124 -1.21 -21.67 -9.12
C PHE A 124 -1.66 -23.11 -9.34
N PHE A 125 -2.70 -23.33 -10.14
CA PHE A 125 -3.13 -24.69 -10.49
C PHE A 125 -2.02 -25.49 -11.18
N TRP A 126 -1.22 -24.83 -12.02
CA TRP A 126 -0.13 -25.47 -12.74
C TRP A 126 1.17 -25.57 -11.92
N GLY A 127 1.55 -24.49 -11.23
CA GLY A 127 2.83 -24.37 -10.52
C GLY A 127 2.78 -24.61 -9.01
N GLY A 128 1.60 -24.70 -8.40
CA GLY A 128 1.41 -24.67 -6.94
C GLY A 128 2.00 -25.85 -6.18
N ASN A 129 2.30 -26.97 -6.84
CA ASN A 129 3.01 -28.10 -6.24
C ASN A 129 4.54 -27.93 -6.24
N GLN A 130 5.06 -26.90 -6.92
CA GLN A 130 6.49 -26.68 -7.08
C GLN A 130 7.00 -25.62 -6.09
N ASN A 131 8.01 -25.97 -5.29
CA ASN A 131 8.57 -25.06 -4.28
C ASN A 131 9.12 -23.77 -4.89
N TRP A 132 9.80 -23.85 -6.04
CA TRP A 132 10.37 -22.68 -6.71
C TRP A 132 9.30 -21.65 -7.10
N TYR A 133 8.11 -22.11 -7.51
CA TYR A 133 7.01 -21.24 -7.91
C TYR A 133 6.45 -20.50 -6.70
N ILE A 134 6.24 -21.22 -5.58
CA ILE A 134 5.75 -20.63 -4.33
C ILE A 134 6.76 -19.59 -3.81
N GLU A 135 8.06 -19.88 -3.84
CA GLU A 135 9.08 -18.93 -3.42
C GLU A 135 9.08 -17.65 -4.27
N ILE A 136 8.96 -17.78 -5.60
CA ILE A 136 8.82 -16.63 -6.50
C ILE A 136 7.58 -15.79 -6.17
N LEU A 137 6.43 -16.41 -5.85
CA LEU A 137 5.25 -15.65 -5.42
C LEU A 137 5.52 -14.82 -4.16
N GLY A 138 6.25 -15.38 -3.19
CA GLY A 138 6.66 -14.67 -1.98
C GLY A 138 7.57 -13.47 -2.29
N TYR A 139 8.60 -13.68 -3.11
CA TYR A 139 9.51 -12.61 -3.55
C TYR A 139 8.78 -11.51 -4.33
N LEU A 140 7.86 -11.89 -5.23
CA LEU A 140 7.05 -10.94 -6.00
C LEU A 140 6.12 -10.13 -5.10
N ALA A 141 5.42 -10.77 -4.16
CA ALA A 141 4.52 -10.07 -3.24
C ALA A 141 5.28 -9.01 -2.43
N LEU A 142 6.43 -9.37 -1.86
CA LEU A 142 7.28 -8.49 -1.08
C LEU A 142 7.94 -7.40 -1.94
N GLY A 143 8.42 -7.77 -3.13
CA GLY A 143 9.03 -6.83 -4.08
C GLY A 143 8.04 -5.78 -4.59
N ILE A 144 6.78 -6.15 -4.80
CA ILE A 144 5.73 -5.19 -5.15
C ILE A 144 5.41 -4.30 -3.95
N GLU A 145 5.29 -4.87 -2.74
CA GLU A 145 5.02 -4.12 -1.52
C GLU A 145 6.08 -3.05 -1.20
N CYS A 146 7.35 -3.31 -1.52
CA CYS A 146 8.43 -2.34 -1.26
C CYS A 146 8.27 -1.04 -2.06
N THR A 147 7.52 -1.08 -3.17
CA THR A 147 7.30 0.07 -4.07
C THR A 147 6.11 0.94 -3.68
N VAL A 148 5.31 0.53 -2.70
CA VAL A 148 4.09 1.23 -2.22
C VAL A 148 4.27 2.75 -1.99
N PRO A 149 5.33 3.22 -1.31
CA PRO A 149 5.50 4.66 -1.06
C PRO A 149 6.02 5.43 -2.28
N MET A 150 6.58 4.76 -3.30
CA MET A 150 7.23 5.42 -4.44
C MET A 150 6.27 6.29 -5.28
N PRO A 151 5.06 5.82 -5.66
CA PRO A 151 4.13 6.66 -6.41
C PRO A 151 3.68 7.90 -5.63
N GLN A 152 3.54 7.79 -4.30
CA GLN A 152 3.19 8.94 -3.47
C GLN A 152 4.34 9.96 -3.44
N ALA A 153 5.58 9.51 -3.26
CA ALA A 153 6.76 10.38 -3.32
C ALA A 153 6.90 11.07 -4.68
N TRP A 154 6.62 10.35 -5.76
CA TRP A 154 6.61 10.90 -7.12
C TRP A 154 5.50 11.94 -7.32
N GLN A 155 4.28 11.64 -6.88
CA GLN A 155 3.15 12.55 -7.00
C GLN A 155 3.35 13.85 -6.21
N ASN A 156 3.90 13.76 -5.00
CA ASN A 156 4.27 14.93 -4.20
C ASN A 156 5.31 15.79 -4.91
N TYR A 157 6.32 15.16 -5.54
CA TYR A 157 7.33 15.87 -6.31
C TYR A 157 6.75 16.59 -7.53
N GLN A 158 5.89 15.92 -8.30
CA GLN A 158 5.24 16.48 -9.49
C GLN A 158 4.29 17.64 -9.14
N ASN A 159 3.46 17.45 -8.11
CA ASN A 159 2.49 18.47 -7.72
C ASN A 159 3.10 19.63 -6.93
N ARG A 160 4.34 19.46 -6.41
CA ARG A 160 5.00 20.40 -5.47
C ARG A 160 4.10 20.78 -4.28
N SER A 161 3.19 19.89 -3.92
CA SER A 161 2.15 20.09 -2.92
C SER A 161 1.78 18.74 -2.30
N VAL A 162 1.50 18.77 -1.01
CA VAL A 162 0.98 17.64 -0.22
C VAL A 162 -0.45 17.88 0.26
N VAL A 163 -1.12 18.92 -0.28
CA VAL A 163 -2.48 19.27 0.10
C VAL A 163 -3.42 18.11 -0.26
N GLY A 164 -4.12 17.61 0.75
CA GLY A 164 -5.07 16.49 0.64
C GLY A 164 -4.49 15.10 0.95
N PHE A 165 -3.17 14.96 1.07
CA PHE A 165 -2.54 13.76 1.64
C PHE A 165 -2.64 13.80 3.18
N SER A 166 -3.05 12.71 3.83
CA SER A 166 -3.16 12.66 5.29
C SER A 166 -1.79 12.49 5.95
N SER A 167 -1.53 13.33 6.96
CA SER A 167 -0.39 13.18 7.85
C SER A 167 -0.46 11.89 8.67
N MET A 168 -1.66 11.40 9.00
CA MET A 168 -1.80 10.15 9.77
C MET A 168 -1.38 8.94 8.95
N VAL A 169 -1.67 8.90 7.65
CA VAL A 169 -1.17 7.84 6.75
C VAL A 169 0.36 7.83 6.75
N LEU A 170 0.96 9.00 6.57
CA LEU A 170 2.42 9.16 6.53
C LEU A 170 3.09 8.71 7.83
N ILE A 171 2.55 9.14 8.98
CA ILE A 171 3.05 8.74 10.30
C ILE A 171 2.94 7.22 10.47
N THR A 172 1.81 6.64 10.06
CA THR A 172 1.56 5.21 10.15
C THR A 172 2.55 4.41 9.31
N TRP A 173 2.83 4.84 8.08
CA TRP A 173 3.82 4.20 7.21
C TRP A 173 5.22 4.27 7.82
N PHE A 174 5.68 5.48 8.14
CA PHE A 174 7.03 5.69 8.67
C PHE A 174 7.28 4.91 9.96
N ILE A 175 6.36 4.99 10.93
CA ILE A 175 6.49 4.25 12.20
C ILE A 175 6.39 2.75 11.96
N GLY A 176 5.46 2.31 11.11
CA GLY A 176 5.25 0.91 10.80
C GLY A 176 6.48 0.27 10.16
N ASP A 177 7.08 0.93 9.16
CA ASP A 177 8.24 0.40 8.45
C ASP A 177 9.54 0.55 9.25
N ALA A 178 9.66 1.58 10.11
CA ALA A 178 10.73 1.66 11.10
C ALA A 178 10.68 0.47 12.09
N PHE A 179 9.50 0.22 12.67
CA PHE A 179 9.30 -0.88 13.60
C PHE A 179 9.53 -2.24 12.93
N LYS A 180 8.97 -2.44 11.74
CA LYS A 180 9.12 -3.67 10.95
C LYS A 180 10.60 -3.93 10.60
N THR A 181 11.33 -2.91 10.16
CA THR A 181 12.76 -3.04 9.84
C THR A 181 13.58 -3.41 11.08
N PHE A 182 13.33 -2.75 12.22
CA PHE A 182 13.98 -3.09 13.49
C PHE A 182 13.65 -4.52 13.94
N TYR A 183 12.39 -4.94 13.82
CA TYR A 183 11.96 -6.29 14.16
C TYR A 183 12.68 -7.34 13.31
N TYR A 184 12.82 -7.10 12.00
CA TYR A 184 13.51 -8.01 11.09
C TYR A 184 15.02 -8.11 11.34
N THR A 185 15.68 -7.01 11.68
CA THR A 185 17.11 -7.05 12.03
C THR A 185 17.34 -7.75 13.37
N TYR A 186 16.48 -7.51 14.36
CA TYR A 186 16.56 -8.15 15.68
C TYR A 186 16.31 -9.67 15.60
N THR A 187 15.29 -10.09 14.87
CA THR A 187 14.92 -11.51 14.69
C THR A 187 15.81 -12.26 13.70
N LYS A 188 16.77 -11.57 13.06
CA LYS A 188 17.61 -12.11 11.97
C LYS A 188 16.78 -12.74 10.85
N ALA A 189 15.70 -12.04 10.46
CA ALA A 189 14.86 -12.45 9.35
C ALA A 189 15.66 -12.54 8.04
N PRO A 190 15.18 -13.30 7.02
CA PRO A 190 15.85 -13.40 5.73
C PRO A 190 16.13 -12.03 5.11
N LEU A 191 17.27 -11.89 4.42
CA LEU A 191 17.77 -10.63 3.86
C LEU A 191 16.73 -9.87 3.02
N GLN A 192 15.85 -10.58 2.31
CA GLN A 192 14.76 -9.99 1.53
C GLN A 192 13.85 -9.05 2.33
N PHE A 193 13.50 -9.43 3.56
CA PHE A 193 12.60 -8.66 4.43
C PHE A 193 13.29 -7.40 4.95
N ILE A 194 14.58 -7.53 5.29
CA ILE A 194 15.42 -6.43 5.76
C ILE A 194 15.61 -5.40 4.63
N LEU A 195 15.97 -5.85 3.42
CA LEU A 195 16.15 -4.97 2.27
C LEU A 195 14.86 -4.23 1.90
N CYS A 196 13.73 -4.94 1.88
CA CYS A 196 12.42 -4.34 1.64
C CYS A 196 12.09 -3.26 2.67
N GLY A 197 12.26 -3.56 3.97
CA GLY A 197 12.00 -2.61 5.05
C GLY A 197 12.88 -1.36 4.96
N ILE A 198 14.17 -1.52 4.65
CA ILE A 198 15.08 -0.38 4.46
C ILE A 198 14.64 0.48 3.27
N ILE A 199 14.31 -0.13 2.12
CA ILE A 199 13.84 0.62 0.95
C ILE A 199 12.58 1.42 1.29
N GLN A 200 11.60 0.81 1.93
CA GLN A 200 10.37 1.47 2.35
C GLN A 200 10.66 2.65 3.29
N LEU A 201 11.44 2.43 4.33
CA LEU A 201 11.80 3.45 5.31
C LEU A 201 12.57 4.63 4.66
N CYS A 202 13.44 4.34 3.68
CA CYS A 202 14.13 5.38 2.91
C CYS A 202 13.14 6.23 2.10
N VAL A 203 12.19 5.61 1.39
CA VAL A 203 11.20 6.35 0.59
C VAL A 203 10.24 7.12 1.50
N ASP A 204 9.84 6.56 2.63
CA ASP A 204 9.01 7.26 3.62
C ASP A 204 9.72 8.48 4.19
N SER A 205 11.02 8.38 4.45
CA SER A 205 11.84 9.53 4.88
C SER A 205 11.83 10.65 3.83
N ILE A 206 11.84 10.29 2.53
CA ILE A 206 11.69 11.26 1.43
C ILE A 206 10.31 11.92 1.47
N ILE A 207 9.24 11.14 1.68
CA ILE A 207 7.87 11.69 1.77
C ILE A 207 7.73 12.62 2.97
N VAL A 208 8.30 12.27 4.13
CA VAL A 208 8.33 13.15 5.32
C VAL A 208 9.03 14.47 4.99
N PHE A 209 10.20 14.41 4.35
CA PHE A 209 10.92 15.61 3.94
C PHE A 209 10.10 16.48 2.95
N GLN A 210 9.45 15.85 1.96
CA GLN A 210 8.56 16.52 1.02
C GLN A 210 7.36 17.16 1.73
N TYR A 211 6.78 16.46 2.72
CA TYR A 211 5.66 16.95 3.51
C TYR A 211 6.05 18.22 4.27
N MET A 212 7.19 18.23 4.97
CA MET A 212 7.67 19.41 5.69
C MET A 212 7.95 20.60 4.74
N THR A 213 8.57 20.32 3.59
CA THR A 213 8.96 21.37 2.63
C THR A 213 7.76 21.99 1.91
N TYR A 214 6.82 21.17 1.44
CA TYR A 214 5.68 21.65 0.65
C TYR A 214 4.52 22.15 1.50
N ASN A 215 4.35 21.66 2.73
CA ASN A 215 3.35 22.20 3.65
C ASN A 215 3.66 23.66 4.00
N ASN A 216 4.93 24.00 4.23
CA ASN A 216 5.34 25.38 4.53
C ASN A 216 5.10 26.35 3.38
N LYS A 217 5.19 25.90 2.12
CA LYS A 217 4.92 26.76 0.95
C LYS A 217 3.44 27.08 0.77
N ALA A 218 2.54 26.19 1.18
CA ALA A 218 1.09 26.43 1.13
C ALA A 218 0.67 27.53 2.11
N THR A 219 1.33 27.64 3.27
CA THR A 219 1.03 28.64 4.30
C THR A 219 1.47 30.06 3.92
N HIS A 220 2.41 30.23 2.98
CA HIS A 220 2.92 31.53 2.54
C HIS A 220 2.21 32.11 1.30
N LEU A 221 1.23 31.40 0.75
CA LEU A 221 0.43 31.83 -0.41
C LEU A 221 -0.97 32.35 -0.03
N PHE A 222 -1.21 32.57 1.27
CA PHE A 222 -2.41 33.19 1.82
C PHE A 222 -2.05 34.46 2.59
#